data_AF-A0A6A3DFV2-F1
#
_entry.id   AF-A0A6A3DFV2-F1
#
_cell.length_a   1.000
_cell.length_b   1.000
_cell.length_c   1.000
_cell.angle_alpha   90.00
_cell.angle_beta   90.00
_cell.angle_gamma   90.00
#
_symmetry.space_group_name_H-M   'P 1'
#
loop_
_entity.id
_entity.type
_entity.pdbx_description
1 polymer ?
#
loop_
_entity_poly.entity_id
_entity_poly.type
_entity_poly.pdbx_seq_one_letter_code
_entity_poly.pdbx_strand_id
1 'polypeptide(L)'
;MAEEYRQRLDNNVEKLVENFKGLIKTAKIKDSANTTRESFQSSIYATTLVQASESLLKLVSEMKLSLALGDFEGMSQNVDTTSDELLKRCDDVDAQISHLSADISSALFELEHHYYQSKWRLSPSTNSEEAS
;
A
#
# COMPACT_ATOMS: atom_id res chain seq x y z
N MET A 1 -2.43 -19.88 5.24
CA MET A 1 -3.31 -19.26 4.22
C MET A 1 -3.43 -20.10 2.95
N ALA A 2 -2.38 -20.25 2.13
CA ALA A 2 -2.49 -21.03 0.89
C ALA A 2 -2.91 -22.50 1.11
N GLU A 3 -2.32 -23.18 2.09
CA GLU A 3 -2.64 -24.58 2.40
C GLU A 3 -4.06 -24.74 2.98
N GLU A 4 -4.53 -23.77 3.75
CA GLU A 4 -5.88 -23.77 4.31
C GLU A 4 -6.94 -23.54 3.22
N TYR A 5 -6.68 -22.63 2.28
CA TYR A 5 -7.55 -22.45 1.12
C TYR A 5 -7.61 -23.70 0.24
N ARG A 6 -6.48 -24.38 0.04
CA ARG A 6 -6.41 -25.65 -0.69
C ARG A 6 -7.24 -26.74 -0.01
N GLN A 7 -7.07 -26.90 1.30
CA GLN A 7 -7.86 -27.87 2.06
C GLN A 7 -9.37 -27.57 2.02
N ARG A 8 -9.75 -26.29 2.14
CA ARG A 8 -11.16 -25.86 2.02
C ARG A 8 -11.72 -26.09 0.62
N LEU A 9 -10.92 -25.85 -0.43
CA LEU A 9 -11.30 -26.12 -1.82
C LEU A 9 -11.57 -27.62 -2.02
N ASP A 10 -10.60 -28.46 -1.66
CA ASP A 10 -10.69 -29.92 -1.83
C ASP A 10 -11.93 -30.48 -1.12
N ASN A 11 -12.14 -30.08 0.14
CA ASN A 11 -13.30 -30.49 0.93
C ASN A 11 -14.65 -30.09 0.30
N ASN A 12 -14.74 -28.88 -0.26
CA ASN A 12 -15.99 -28.43 -0.88
C ASN A 12 -16.23 -29.10 -2.23
N VAL A 13 -15.19 -29.32 -3.03
CA VAL A 13 -15.28 -30.06 -4.31
C VAL A 13 -15.69 -31.51 -4.06
N GLU A 14 -15.11 -32.17 -3.06
CA GLU A 14 -15.48 -33.53 -2.67
C GLU A 14 -16.96 -33.59 -2.25
N LYS A 15 -17.42 -32.66 -1.42
CA LYS A 15 -18.84 -32.54 -1.05
C LYS A 15 -19.73 -32.33 -2.27
N LEU A 16 -19.34 -31.50 -3.23
CA LEU A 16 -20.14 -31.33 -4.45
C LEU A 16 -20.31 -32.63 -5.22
N VAL A 17 -19.19 -33.33 -5.44
CA VAL A 17 -19.16 -34.57 -6.19
C VAL A 17 -19.98 -35.66 -5.49
N GLU A 18 -19.81 -35.85 -4.18
CA GLU A 18 -20.54 -36.88 -3.43
C GLU A 18 -22.04 -36.60 -3.33
N ASN A 19 -22.45 -35.35 -3.08
CA ASN A 19 -23.87 -35.01 -3.05
C ASN A 19 -24.53 -35.15 -4.43
N PHE A 20 -23.83 -34.77 -5.51
CA PHE A 20 -24.34 -34.96 -6.87
C PHE A 20 -24.45 -36.45 -7.23
N LYS A 21 -23.46 -37.27 -6.88
CA LYS A 21 -23.56 -38.74 -7.00
C LYS A 21 -24.76 -39.29 -6.21
N GLY A 22 -25.01 -38.75 -5.01
CA GLY A 22 -26.17 -39.06 -4.18
C GLY A 22 -27.50 -38.78 -4.88
N LEU A 23 -27.64 -37.58 -5.47
CA LEU A 23 -28.82 -37.21 -6.26
C LEU A 23 -29.06 -38.18 -7.43
N ILE A 24 -28.02 -38.47 -8.22
CA ILE A 24 -28.14 -39.39 -9.36
C ILE A 24 -28.53 -40.80 -8.93
N LYS A 25 -27.99 -41.29 -7.80
CA LYS A 25 -28.36 -42.61 -7.24
C LYS A 25 -29.82 -42.65 -6.79
N THR A 26 -30.31 -41.57 -6.20
CA THR A 26 -31.66 -41.48 -5.62
C THR A 26 -32.73 -41.18 -6.68
N ALA A 27 -32.34 -40.56 -7.80
CA ALA A 27 -33.21 -40.34 -8.95
C ALA A 27 -33.53 -41.62 -9.74
N LYS A 28 -32.79 -42.72 -9.53
CA LYS A 28 -33.09 -44.01 -10.15
C LYS A 28 -34.34 -44.61 -9.49
N ILE A 29 -35.43 -44.67 -10.25
CA ILE A 29 -36.73 -45.19 -9.82
C ILE A 29 -36.58 -46.65 -9.34
N LYS A 30 -36.99 -46.91 -8.09
CA LYS A 30 -37.18 -48.25 -7.48
C LYS A 30 -38.63 -48.39 -6.98
N ASP A 31 -38.97 -49.56 -6.42
CA ASP A 31 -40.32 -49.89 -5.90
C ASP A 31 -41.02 -48.74 -5.15
N SER A 32 -42.31 -48.53 -5.43
CA SER A 32 -43.06 -47.34 -4.98
C SER A 32 -43.15 -47.16 -3.46
N ALA A 33 -42.91 -48.22 -2.70
CA ALA A 33 -42.97 -48.23 -1.24
C ALA A 33 -41.90 -47.35 -0.55
N ASN A 34 -40.82 -46.95 -1.25
CA ASN A 34 -39.71 -46.17 -0.66
C ASN A 34 -39.66 -44.68 -1.06
N THR A 35 -40.67 -44.19 -1.81
CA THR A 35 -40.67 -42.87 -2.46
C THR A 35 -40.46 -41.70 -1.50
N THR A 36 -41.09 -41.69 -0.31
CA THR A 36 -40.98 -40.56 0.64
C THR A 36 -39.58 -40.42 1.24
N ARG A 37 -38.94 -41.54 1.62
CA ARG A 37 -37.59 -41.53 2.21
C ARG A 37 -36.54 -41.08 1.21
N GLU A 38 -36.65 -41.56 -0.03
CA GLU A 38 -35.78 -41.20 -1.14
C GLU A 38 -35.96 -39.73 -1.55
N SER A 39 -37.19 -39.22 -1.49
CA SER A 39 -37.48 -37.78 -1.72
C SER A 39 -36.81 -36.90 -0.66
N PHE A 40 -36.89 -37.29 0.62
CA PHE A 40 -36.21 -36.57 1.70
C PHE A 40 -34.68 -36.60 1.56
N GLN A 41 -34.11 -37.77 1.24
CA GLN A 41 -32.66 -37.88 0.98
C GLN A 41 -32.22 -37.02 -0.22
N SER A 42 -33.00 -37.00 -1.30
CA SER A 42 -32.71 -36.15 -2.46
C SER A 42 -32.71 -34.66 -2.09
N SER A 43 -33.66 -34.23 -1.25
CA SER A 43 -33.70 -32.85 -0.74
C SER A 43 -32.47 -32.49 0.09
N ILE A 44 -31.99 -33.41 0.94
CA ILE A 44 -30.75 -33.22 1.70
C ILE A 44 -29.56 -33.06 0.74
N TYR A 45 -29.40 -33.98 -0.22
CA TYR A 45 -28.29 -33.89 -1.17
C TYR A 45 -28.30 -32.58 -1.97
N ALA A 46 -29.46 -32.14 -2.44
CA ALA A 46 -29.60 -30.86 -3.13
C ALA A 46 -29.23 -29.68 -2.23
N THR A 47 -29.70 -29.67 -0.99
CA THR A 47 -29.41 -28.61 -0.02
C THR A 47 -27.91 -28.52 0.29
N THR A 48 -27.28 -29.67 0.59
CA THR A 48 -25.85 -29.71 0.91
C THR A 48 -24.98 -29.38 -0.32
N LEU A 49 -25.43 -29.72 -1.53
CA LEU A 49 -24.78 -29.32 -2.79
C LEU A 49 -24.76 -27.79 -2.94
N VAL A 50 -25.89 -27.12 -2.70
CA VAL A 50 -25.98 -25.66 -2.75
C VAL A 50 -25.07 -25.03 -1.70
N GLN A 51 -25.08 -25.53 -0.46
CA GLN A 51 -24.21 -25.03 0.61
C GLN A 51 -22.71 -25.16 0.30
N ALA A 52 -22.30 -26.28 -0.31
CA ALA A 52 -20.90 -26.45 -0.75
C ALA A 52 -20.54 -25.49 -1.90
N SER A 53 -21.49 -25.21 -2.80
CA SER A 53 -21.32 -24.24 -3.89
C SER A 53 -21.16 -22.82 -3.35
N GLU A 54 -22.01 -22.41 -2.42
CA GLU A 54 -21.93 -21.11 -1.74
C GLU A 54 -20.62 -20.96 -0.97
N SER A 55 -20.18 -22.03 -0.29
CA SER A 55 -18.91 -22.05 0.44
C SER A 55 -17.71 -21.86 -0.50
N LEU A 56 -17.74 -22.42 -1.71
CA LEU A 56 -16.73 -22.18 -2.75
C LEU A 56 -16.73 -20.75 -3.25
N LEU A 57 -17.91 -20.17 -3.52
CA LEU A 57 -18.02 -18.78 -3.95
C LEU A 57 -17.46 -17.83 -2.88
N LYS A 58 -17.74 -18.11 -1.60
CA LYS A 58 -17.18 -17.35 -0.48
C LYS A 58 -15.65 -17.46 -0.42
N LEU A 59 -15.11 -18.68 -0.57
CA LEU A 59 -13.67 -18.91 -0.63
C LEU A 59 -13.00 -18.10 -1.76
N VAL A 60 -13.59 -18.10 -2.96
CA VAL A 60 -13.11 -17.30 -4.10
C VAL A 60 -13.16 -15.80 -3.80
N SER A 61 -14.20 -15.33 -3.11
CA SER A 61 -14.29 -13.93 -2.66
C SER A 61 -13.19 -13.57 -1.66
N GLU A 62 -12.93 -14.44 -0.68
CA GLU A 62 -11.85 -14.26 0.31
C GLU A 62 -10.47 -14.21 -0.36
N MET A 63 -10.20 -15.09 -1.33
CA MET A 63 -8.93 -15.09 -2.07
C MET A 63 -8.73 -13.80 -2.87
N LYS A 64 -9.78 -13.30 -3.56
CA LYS A 64 -9.71 -12.02 -4.28
C LYS A 64 -9.44 -10.85 -3.33
N LEU A 65 -10.10 -10.82 -2.18
CA LEU A 65 -9.88 -9.78 -1.17
C LEU A 65 -8.45 -9.83 -0.62
N SER A 66 -7.93 -11.01 -0.32
CA SER A 66 -6.56 -11.18 0.17
C SER A 66 -5.51 -10.65 -0.81
N LEU A 67 -5.70 -10.87 -2.12
CA LEU A 67 -4.81 -10.33 -3.15
C LEU A 67 -4.92 -8.81 -3.23
N ALA A 68 -6.14 -8.27 -3.25
CA ALA A 68 -6.36 -6.82 -3.31
C ALA A 68 -5.77 -6.07 -2.09
N LEU A 69 -5.87 -6.66 -0.90
CA LEU A 69 -5.30 -6.08 0.32
C LEU A 69 -3.77 -6.18 0.34
N GLY A 70 -3.20 -7.31 -0.12
CA GLY A 70 -1.75 -7.47 -0.21
C GLY A 70 -1.10 -6.45 -1.14
N ASP A 71 -1.74 -6.12 -2.27
CA ASP A 71 -1.28 -5.05 -3.15
C ASP A 71 -1.31 -3.67 -2.47
N PHE A 72 -2.33 -3.40 -1.65
CA PHE A 72 -2.47 -2.12 -0.96
C PHE A 72 -1.39 -1.91 0.12
N GLU A 73 -1.04 -2.95 0.89
CA GLU A 73 0.05 -2.87 1.87
C GLU A 73 1.39 -2.56 1.20
N GLY A 74 1.71 -3.22 0.08
CA GLY A 74 2.92 -2.93 -0.69
C GLY A 74 2.94 -1.51 -1.27
N MET A 75 1.80 -1.03 -1.79
CA MET A 75 1.67 0.35 -2.24
C MET A 75 1.85 1.36 -1.10
N SER A 76 1.27 1.10 0.07
CA SER A 76 1.42 1.96 1.26
C SER A 76 2.88 2.07 1.67
N GLN A 77 3.59 0.94 1.74
CA GLN A 77 5.00 0.92 2.11
C GLN A 77 5.87 1.70 1.11
N ASN A 78 5.56 1.62 -0.19
CA ASN A 78 6.24 2.41 -1.21
C ASN A 78 5.98 3.92 -1.05
N VAL A 79 4.75 4.31 -0.73
CA VAL A 79 4.39 5.71 -0.45
C VAL A 79 5.14 6.23 0.76
N ASP A 80 5.16 5.47 1.86
CA ASP A 80 5.86 5.85 3.09
C ASP A 80 7.36 6.02 2.83
N THR A 81 7.99 5.05 2.13
CA THR A 81 9.42 5.12 1.78
C THR A 81 9.72 6.35 0.92
N THR A 82 8.89 6.63 -0.08
CA THR A 82 9.06 7.79 -0.96
C THR A 82 8.89 9.10 -0.18
N SER A 83 7.94 9.15 0.74
CA SER A 83 7.70 10.30 1.61
C SER A 83 8.92 10.59 2.49
N ASP A 84 9.51 9.56 3.11
CA ASP A 84 10.70 9.69 3.95
C ASP A 84 11.92 10.15 3.14
N GLU A 85 12.10 9.62 1.93
CA GLU A 85 13.18 10.05 1.02
C GLU A 85 13.03 11.53 0.61
N LEU A 86 11.80 11.97 0.33
CA LEU A 86 11.52 13.36 -0.02
C LEU A 86 11.75 14.30 1.16
N LEU A 87 11.30 13.92 2.37
CA LEU A 87 11.55 14.68 3.60
C LEU A 87 13.05 14.87 3.84
N LYS A 88 13.82 13.78 3.77
CA LYS A 88 15.28 13.84 3.92
C LYS A 88 15.92 14.77 2.90
N ARG A 89 15.44 14.74 1.65
CA ARG A 89 15.95 15.62 0.60
C ARG A 89 15.60 17.08 0.82
N CYS A 90 14.43 17.37 1.38
CA CYS A 90 14.08 18.72 1.82
C CYS A 90 15.03 19.20 2.92
N ASP A 91 15.27 18.38 3.95
CA ASP A 91 16.19 18.72 5.05
C ASP A 91 17.61 19.00 4.53
N ASP A 92 18.10 18.18 3.59
CA ASP A 92 19.41 18.37 2.96
C ASP A 92 19.50 19.69 2.18
N VAL A 93 18.42 20.07 1.48
CA VAL A 93 18.34 21.34 0.73
C VAL A 93 18.26 22.53 1.69
N ASP A 94 17.45 22.44 2.74
CA ASP A 94 17.33 23.50 3.75
C ASP A 94 18.65 23.74 4.50
N ALA A 95 19.40 22.67 4.78
CA ALA A 95 20.74 22.75 5.34
C ALA A 95 21.71 23.48 4.39
N GLN A 96 21.67 23.15 3.09
CA GLN A 96 22.50 23.82 2.07
C GLN A 96 22.16 25.30 1.92
N ILE A 97 20.87 25.65 1.92
CA ILE A 97 20.42 27.05 1.86
C ILE A 97 20.90 27.81 3.09
N SER A 98 20.78 27.21 4.28
CA SER A 98 21.24 27.82 5.53
C SER A 98 22.75 28.08 5.52
N HIS A 99 23.54 27.10 5.04
CA HIS A 99 24.99 27.25 4.90
C HIS A 99 25.35 28.37 3.93
N LEU A 100 24.74 28.38 2.73
CA LEU A 100 24.99 29.40 1.72
C LEU A 100 24.62 30.81 2.23
N SER A 101 23.51 30.93 2.97
CA SER A 101 23.10 32.18 3.59
C SER A 101 24.13 32.69 4.60
N ALA A 102 24.71 31.79 5.40
CA ALA A 102 25.79 32.14 6.34
C ALA A 102 27.06 32.60 5.60
N ASP A 103 27.47 31.89 4.54
CA ASP A 103 28.63 32.25 3.72
C ASP A 103 28.47 33.64 3.10
N ILE A 104 27.30 33.91 2.50
CA ILE A 104 26.98 35.22 1.91
C ILE A 104 27.01 36.32 2.97
N SER A 105 26.42 36.06 4.15
CA SER A 105 26.41 37.02 5.25
C SER A 105 27.82 37.35 5.73
N SER A 106 28.69 36.34 5.83
CA SER A 106 30.11 36.54 6.18
C SER A 106 30.84 37.36 5.12
N ALA A 107 30.68 37.03 3.85
CA ALA A 107 31.31 37.75 2.75
C ALA A 107 30.85 39.21 2.66
N LEU A 108 29.56 39.48 2.90
CA LEU A 108 29.02 40.84 2.97
C LEU A 108 29.60 41.62 4.15
N PHE A 109 29.72 41.00 5.32
CA PHE A 109 30.34 41.63 6.49
C PHE A 109 31.80 41.99 6.25
N GLU A 110 32.58 41.09 5.65
CA GLU A 110 33.98 41.36 5.28
C GLU A 110 34.08 42.49 4.26
N LEU A 111 33.23 42.50 3.23
CA LEU A 111 33.19 43.54 2.21
C LEU A 111 32.84 44.91 2.82
N GLU A 112 31.83 44.96 3.68
CA GLU A 112 31.42 46.17 4.40
C GLU A 112 32.56 46.69 5.29
N HIS A 113 33.23 45.80 6.01
CA HIS A 113 34.39 46.12 6.84
C HIS A 113 35.52 46.75 6.00
N HIS A 114 35.89 46.11 4.89
CA HIS A 114 36.91 46.64 3.98
C HIS A 114 36.52 47.98 3.37
N TYR A 115 35.25 48.15 2.98
CA TYR A 115 34.75 49.42 2.47
C TYR A 115 34.91 50.53 3.51
N TYR A 116 34.52 50.29 4.77
CA TYR A 116 34.61 51.28 5.83
C TYR A 116 36.04 51.63 6.25
N GLN A 117 36.99 50.72 6.05
CA GLN A 117 38.42 50.95 6.27
C GLN A 117 39.14 51.58 5.07
N SER A 118 38.48 51.66 3.91
CA SER A 118 39.12 52.17 2.70
C SER A 118 39.35 53.69 2.77
N LYS A 119 40.48 54.13 2.22
CA LYS A 119 40.83 55.55 2.09
C LYS A 119 39.88 56.33 1.17
N TRP A 120 39.07 55.62 0.39
CA TRP A 120 38.08 56.17 -0.54
C TRP A 120 36.78 56.61 0.13
N ARG A 121 36.62 56.33 1.44
CA ARG A 121 35.44 56.72 2.21
C ARG A 121 35.38 58.22 2.51
N LEU A 122 36.53 58.86 2.68
CA LEU A 122 36.60 60.30 2.85
C LEU A 122 36.70 60.91 1.46
N SER A 123 35.79 61.84 1.13
CA SER A 123 36.02 62.83 0.07
C SER A 123 37.45 63.33 0.23
N PRO A 124 38.26 63.48 -0.85
CA PRO A 124 39.62 64.00 -0.73
C PRO A 124 39.52 65.24 0.16
N SER A 125 40.06 65.14 1.37
CA SER A 125 40.15 66.27 2.26
C SER A 125 40.85 67.33 1.43
N THR A 126 40.18 68.47 1.26
CA THR A 126 40.74 69.68 0.68
C THR A 126 42.01 70.02 1.47
N ASN A 127 43.12 69.37 1.10
CA ASN A 127 44.45 69.70 1.51
C ASN A 127 44.83 70.90 0.65
N SER A 128 44.42 72.07 1.12
CA SER A 128 45.12 73.31 0.85
C SER A 128 45.77 73.75 2.16
N GLU A 129 46.80 73.00 2.57
CA GLU A 129 47.97 73.62 3.17
C GLU A 129 48.89 74.02 2.02
N GLU A 130 48.95 75.31 1.72
CA GLU A 130 50.10 76.00 1.10
C GLU A 130 49.93 77.47 1.50
N ALA A 131 50.60 77.93 2.55
CA ALA A 131 51.98 78.41 2.57
C ALA A 131 52.04 79.94 2.41
N SER A 132 52.74 80.57 3.38
CA SER A 132 53.12 81.99 3.53
C SER A 132 52.14 82.93 4.23
#